data_AF-A0A068MVK3-F1
#
_entry.id   AF-A0A068MVK3-F1
#
_cell.length_a   1.000
_cell.length_b   1.000
_cell.length_c   1.000
_cell.angle_alpha   90.00
_cell.angle_beta   90.00
_cell.angle_gamma   90.00
#
_symmetry.space_group_name_H-M   'P 1'
#
loop_
_entity.id
_entity.type
_entity.pdbx_description
1 polymer ?
#
loop_
_entity_poly.entity_id
_entity_poly.type
_entity_poly.pdbx_seq_one_letter_code
_entity_poly.pdbx_strand_id
1 'polypeptide(L)'
;MLDIKLSLQPDTEQKLKTILSSGIDNERFAQSIINYQIQEMQRVILNLRIELDEFERKYQMSSELFYEQFSLGILNDEADFMTWSGLVELIRNNKSQLQSLQ
;
A
#
# COMPACT_ATOMS: atom_id res chain seq x y z
N MET A 1 -12.60 23.32 11.89
CA MET A 1 -11.85 22.19 12.50
C MET A 1 -12.77 20.99 12.44
N LEU A 2 -12.31 19.87 11.88
CA LEU A 2 -13.07 18.62 11.84
C LEU A 2 -12.63 17.76 13.02
N ASP A 3 -13.58 17.30 13.82
CA ASP A 3 -13.29 16.41 14.96
C ASP A 3 -13.45 14.96 14.52
N ILE A 4 -12.35 14.21 14.55
CA ILE A 4 -12.35 12.77 14.28
C ILE A 4 -12.56 12.04 15.62
N LYS A 5 -13.67 11.31 15.75
CA LYS A 5 -13.91 10.43 16.90
C LYS A 5 -13.35 9.05 16.62
N LEU A 6 -12.40 8.62 17.45
CA LEU A 6 -11.79 7.28 17.38
C LEU A 6 -12.30 6.42 18.53
N SER A 7 -12.78 5.21 18.21
CA SER A 7 -13.09 4.19 19.21
C SER A 7 -11.85 3.33 19.46
N LEU A 8 -11.18 3.56 20.59
CA LEU A 8 -9.89 2.95 20.91
C LEU A 8 -10.00 2.07 22.16
N GLN A 9 -9.11 1.07 22.24
CA GLN A 9 -8.91 0.31 23.46
C GLN A 9 -8.24 1.21 24.53
N PRO A 10 -8.52 0.99 25.84
CA PRO A 10 -8.01 1.85 26.91
C PRO A 10 -6.49 2.05 26.90
N ASP A 11 -5.74 0.98 26.66
CA ASP A 11 -4.27 1.03 26.60
C ASP A 11 -3.76 1.90 25.44
N THR A 12 -4.42 1.83 24.29
CA THR A 12 -4.08 2.65 23.12
C THR A 12 -4.42 4.11 23.36
N GLU A 13 -5.58 4.38 23.95
CA GLU A 13 -5.99 5.74 24.32
C GLU A 13 -4.97 6.37 25.28
N GLN A 14 -4.53 5.64 26.31
CA GLN A 14 -3.58 6.15 27.29
C GLN A 14 -2.21 6.46 26.66
N LYS A 15 -1.73 5.61 25.75
CA LYS A 15 -0.49 5.84 25.01
C LYS A 15 -0.60 7.08 24.13
N LEU A 16 -1.70 7.24 23.39
CA LEU A 16 -1.94 8.42 22.55
C LEU A 16 -2.04 9.70 23.37
N LYS A 17 -2.77 9.69 24.49
CA LYS A 17 -2.82 10.84 25.41
C LYS A 17 -1.43 11.24 25.90
N THR A 18 -0.59 10.26 26.23
CA THR A 18 0.79 10.50 26.66
C THR A 18 1.60 11.20 25.56
N ILE A 19 1.51 10.71 24.32
CA ILE A 19 2.18 11.32 23.16
C ILE A 19 1.68 12.76 22.93
N LEU A 20 0.36 12.99 22.92
CA LEU A 20 -0.21 14.32 22.71
C LEU A 20 0.12 15.30 23.85
N SER A 21 0.27 14.80 25.08
CA SER A 21 0.67 15.61 26.23
C SER A 21 2.14 16.08 26.19
N SER A 22 2.96 15.50 25.29
CA SER A 22 4.38 15.84 25.15
C SER A 22 4.65 17.17 24.42
N GLY A 23 3.60 17.92 24.06
CA GLY A 23 3.70 19.22 23.39
C GLY A 23 3.63 19.16 21.86
N ILE A 24 3.35 17.99 21.29
CA ILE A 24 3.03 17.83 19.86
C ILE A 24 1.59 18.31 19.65
N ASP A 25 1.38 19.28 18.75
CA ASP A 25 0.02 19.67 18.39
C ASP A 25 -0.69 18.58 17.57
N ASN A 26 -2.02 18.56 17.65
CA ASN A 26 -2.84 17.50 17.03
C ASN A 26 -2.67 17.42 15.51
N GLU A 27 -2.39 18.54 14.83
CA GLU A 27 -2.19 18.58 13.38
C GLU A 27 -0.88 17.89 13.02
N ARG A 28 0.23 18.25 13.67
CA ARG A 28 1.52 17.58 13.49
C ARG A 28 1.46 16.11 13.81
N PHE A 29 0.73 15.74 14.86
CA PHE A 29 0.50 14.34 15.19
C PHE A 29 -0.25 13.61 14.05
N ALA A 30 -1.36 14.16 13.57
CA ALA A 30 -2.11 13.57 12.46
C ALA A 30 -1.28 13.47 11.18
N GLN A 31 -0.57 14.53 10.80
CA GLN A 31 0.35 14.54 9.66
C GLN A 31 1.45 13.49 9.80
N SER A 32 1.98 13.26 11.00
CA SER A 32 3.00 12.22 11.22
C SER A 32 2.49 10.81 10.91
N ILE A 33 1.22 10.52 11.25
CA ILE A 33 0.58 9.23 10.93
C ILE A 33 0.38 9.10 9.42
N ILE A 34 -0.14 10.14 8.78
CA ILE A 34 -0.35 10.15 7.32
C ILE A 34 0.98 9.95 6.58
N ASN A 35 2.02 10.67 6.98
CA ASN A 35 3.35 10.57 6.39
C ASN A 35 3.97 9.18 6.59
N TYR A 36 3.82 8.59 7.78
CA TYR A 36 4.26 7.22 8.03
C TYR A 36 3.54 6.23 7.09
N GLN A 37 2.22 6.36 6.95
CA GLN A 37 1.44 5.50 6.07
C GLN A 37 1.86 5.64 4.59
N ILE A 38 2.10 6.87 4.13
CA ILE A 38 2.62 7.17 2.78
C ILE A 38 3.97 6.47 2.56
N GLN A 39 4.90 6.60 3.50
CA GLN A 39 6.24 6.02 3.40
C GLN A 39 6.19 4.49 3.36
N GLU A 40 5.39 3.86 4.22
CA GLU A 40 5.22 2.41 4.21
C GLU A 40 4.60 1.92 2.90
N MET A 41 3.61 2.62 2.36
CA MET A 41 3.02 2.26 1.06
C MET A 41 4.00 2.40 -0.10
N GLN A 42 4.80 3.46 -0.11
CA GLN A 42 5.88 3.63 -1.10
C GLN A 42 6.90 2.50 -1.02
N ARG A 43 7.28 2.09 0.19
CA ARG A 43 8.18 0.96 0.43
C ARG A 43 7.59 -0.37 -0.05
N VAL A 44 6.31 -0.63 0.26
CA VAL A 44 5.62 -1.84 -0.21
C VAL A 44 5.57 -1.88 -1.74
N ILE A 45 5.22 -0.77 -2.39
CA ILE A 45 5.21 -0.68 -3.86
C ILE A 45 6.60 -0.98 -4.44
N LEU A 46 7.67 -0.48 -3.82
CA LEU A 46 9.03 -0.74 -4.28
C LEU A 46 9.39 -2.23 -4.16
N ASN A 47 9.07 -2.87 -3.04
CA ASN A 47 9.32 -4.30 -2.85
C ASN A 47 8.54 -5.15 -3.86
N LEU A 48 7.26 -4.86 -4.06
CA LEU A 48 6.43 -5.57 -5.04
C LEU A 48 6.96 -5.39 -6.47
N ARG A 49 7.54 -4.24 -6.82
CA ARG A 49 8.19 -4.05 -8.12
C ARG A 49 9.42 -4.94 -8.30
N ILE A 50 10.21 -5.13 -7.24
CA ILE A 50 11.37 -6.05 -7.27
C ILE A 50 10.90 -7.48 -7.53
N GLU A 51 9.79 -7.90 -6.91
CA GLU A 51 9.18 -9.20 -7.16
C GLU A 51 8.63 -9.32 -8.59
N LEU A 52 7.95 -8.28 -9.11
CA LEU A 52 7.48 -8.26 -10.50
C LEU A 52 8.63 -8.39 -11.50
N ASP A 53 9.76 -7.72 -11.26
CA ASP A 53 10.93 -7.79 -12.14
C ASP A 53 11.42 -9.25 -12.34
N GLU A 54 11.23 -10.14 -11.37
CA GLU A 54 11.57 -11.56 -11.51
C GLU A 54 10.68 -12.26 -12.54
N PHE A 55 9.38 -12.01 -12.50
CA PHE A 55 8.42 -12.52 -13.48
C PHE A 55 8.66 -11.91 -14.86
N GLU A 56 8.86 -10.60 -14.93
CA GLU A 56 9.11 -9.90 -16.20
C GLU A 56 10.34 -10.43 -16.92
N ARG A 57 11.42 -10.71 -16.17
CA ARG A 57 12.63 -11.34 -16.72
C ARG A 57 12.40 -12.79 -17.11
N LYS A 58 11.70 -13.57 -16.27
CA LYS A 58 11.43 -14.99 -16.52
C LYS A 58 10.61 -15.21 -17.79
N TYR A 59 9.58 -14.39 -17.99
CA TYR A 59 8.63 -14.52 -19.10
C TYR A 59 8.91 -13.55 -20.26
N GLN A 60 9.94 -12.69 -20.14
CA GLN A 60 10.31 -11.67 -21.13
C GLN A 60 9.13 -10.78 -21.56
N MET A 61 8.28 -10.44 -20.59
CA MET A 61 7.03 -9.72 -20.80
C MET A 61 6.85 -8.71 -19.67
N SER A 62 6.51 -7.46 -19.99
CA SER A 62 6.19 -6.45 -18.96
C SER A 62 4.92 -6.84 -18.20
N SER A 63 4.84 -6.48 -16.91
CA SER A 63 3.66 -6.72 -16.08
C SER A 63 2.38 -6.08 -16.62
N GLU A 64 2.48 -4.93 -17.31
CA GLU A 64 1.34 -4.29 -17.96
C GLU A 64 0.75 -5.17 -19.08
N LEU A 65 1.61 -5.62 -20.01
CA LEU A 65 1.21 -6.51 -21.10
C LEU A 65 0.70 -7.86 -20.59
N PHE A 66 1.38 -8.42 -19.59
CA PHE A 66 0.96 -9.66 -18.92
C PHE A 66 -0.46 -9.51 -18.36
N TYR A 67 -0.70 -8.46 -17.56
CA TYR A 67 -2.00 -8.29 -16.91
C TYR A 67 -3.13 -8.09 -17.92
N GLU A 68 -2.88 -7.36 -19.02
CA GLU A 68 -3.84 -7.21 -20.11
C GLU A 68 -4.22 -8.58 -20.69
N GLN A 69 -3.23 -9.38 -21.11
CA GLN A 69 -3.48 -10.70 -21.69
C GLN A 69 -4.13 -11.68 -20.71
N PHE A 70 -3.70 -11.67 -19.44
CA PHE A 70 -4.27 -12.48 -18.38
C PHE A 70 -5.73 -12.12 -18.11
N SER A 71 -6.06 -10.82 -18.01
CA SER A 71 -7.43 -10.34 -17.78
C SER A 71 -8.40 -10.66 -18.93
N LEU A 72 -7.88 -10.85 -20.14
CA LEU A 72 -8.64 -11.26 -21.31
C LEU A 72 -8.81 -12.79 -21.41
N GLY A 73 -8.21 -13.56 -20.50
CA GLY A 73 -8.21 -15.03 -20.53
C GLY A 73 -7.37 -15.62 -21.67
N ILE A 74 -6.42 -14.85 -22.21
CA ILE A 74 -5.51 -15.31 -23.27
C ILE A 74 -4.42 -16.22 -22.69
N LEU A 75 -3.97 -15.91 -21.49
CA LEU A 75 -3.01 -16.71 -20.74
C LEU A 75 -3.75 -17.78 -19.92
N ASN A 76 -3.08 -18.89 -19.65
CA ASN A 76 -3.61 -19.99 -18.85
C ASN A 76 -3.54 -19.67 -17.34
N ASP A 77 -4.15 -20.53 -16.52
CA ASP A 77 -4.16 -20.38 -15.06
C ASP A 77 -2.93 -21.01 -14.40
N GLU A 78 -1.74 -20.79 -14.97
CA GLU A 78 -0.50 -21.22 -14.32
C GLU A 78 -0.34 -20.54 -12.96
N ALA A 79 0.20 -21.28 -11.98
CA ALA A 79 0.37 -20.77 -10.62
C ALA A 79 1.18 -19.46 -10.57
N ASP A 80 2.16 -19.33 -11.47
CA ASP A 80 2.96 -18.13 -11.64
C ASP A 80 2.12 -16.94 -12.13
N PHE A 81 1.21 -17.14 -13.09
CA PHE A 81 0.33 -16.08 -13.60
C PHE A 81 -0.71 -15.63 -12.58
N MET A 82 -1.22 -16.56 -11.76
CA MET A 82 -2.07 -16.21 -10.61
C MET A 82 -1.32 -15.35 -9.60
N THR A 83 -0.06 -15.70 -9.30
CA THR A 83 0.78 -14.94 -8.37
C THR A 83 1.13 -13.56 -8.94
N TRP A 84 1.57 -13.53 -10.20
CA TRP A 84 1.97 -12.32 -10.90
C TRP A 84 0.80 -11.33 -11.02
N SER A 85 -0.40 -11.79 -11.36
CA SER A 85 -1.59 -10.93 -11.43
C SER A 85 -1.95 -10.35 -10.06
N GLY A 86 -1.86 -11.15 -9.00
CA GLY A 86 -2.03 -10.68 -7.62
C GLY A 86 -1.03 -9.57 -7.24
N LEU A 87 0.25 -9.71 -7.62
CA LEU A 87 1.26 -8.67 -7.38
C LEU A 87 0.93 -7.37 -8.11
N VAL A 88 0.50 -7.44 -9.38
CA VAL A 88 0.08 -6.26 -10.15
C VAL A 88 -1.10 -5.56 -9.49
N GLU A 89 -2.10 -6.30 -9.02
CA GLU A 89 -3.26 -5.75 -8.33
C GLU A 89 -2.88 -5.08 -7.00
N LEU A 90 -2.03 -5.73 -6.21
CA LEU A 90 -1.52 -5.16 -4.96
C LEU A 90 -0.80 -3.83 -5.20
N ILE A 91 0.03 -3.72 -6.24
CA ILE A 91 0.67 -2.46 -6.60
C ILE A 91 -0.37 -1.40 -6.99
N ARG A 92 -1.37 -1.75 -7.80
CA ARG A 92 -2.42 -0.81 -8.23
C ARG A 92 -3.22 -0.29 -7.05
N ASN A 93 -3.59 -1.18 -6.13
CA ASN A 93 -4.33 -0.82 -4.91
C ASN A 93 -3.52 0.11 -4.01
N ASN A 94 -2.24 -0.21 -3.76
CA ASN A 94 -1.35 0.65 -2.99
C ASN A 94 -1.12 2.01 -3.67
N LYS A 95 -0.96 2.06 -5.01
CA LYS A 95 -0.83 3.33 -5.75
C LYS A 95 -2.08 4.17 -5.66
N SER A 96 -3.26 3.56 -5.81
CA SER A 96 -4.55 4.26 -5.72
C SER A 96 -4.76 4.87 -4.33
N GLN A 97 -4.52 4.09 -3.28
CA GLN A 97 -4.61 4.59 -1.92
C GLN A 97 -3.55 5.67 -1.63
N LEU A 98 -2.33 5.53 -2.16
CA LEU A 98 -1.27 6.54 -2.00
C LEU A 98 -1.69 7.87 -2.63
N GLN A 99 -2.27 7.84 -3.83
CA GLN A 99 -2.80 9.03 -4.50
C GLN A 99 -3.92 9.71 -3.72
N SER A 100 -4.72 8.96 -2.96
CA SER A 100 -5.78 9.56 -2.12
C SER A 100 -5.24 10.29 -0.88
N LEU A 101 -3.96 10.08 -0.54
CA LEU A 101 -3.30 10.67 0.63
C LEU A 101 -2.31 11.80 0.26
N GLN A 102 -2.11 12.09 -1.03
CA GLN A 102 -1.21 13.13 -1.56
C GLN A 102 -2.00 14.33 -2.11
#